data_AF-A0A3A9EMU2-F1
#
_entry.id   AF-A0A3A9EMU2-F1
#
_cell.length_a   1.000
_cell.length_b   1.000
_cell.length_c   1.000
_cell.angle_alpha   90.00
_cell.angle_beta   90.00
_cell.angle_gamma   90.00
#
_symmetry.space_group_name_H-M   'P 1'
#
loop_
_entity.id
_entity.type
_entity.pdbx_description
1 polymer ?
#
loop_
_entity_poly.entity_id
_entity_poly.type
_entity_poly.pdbx_seq_one_letter_code
_entity_poly.pdbx_strand_id
1 'polypeptide(L)'
;MNNFESYVYEPIDLCACYEPMFDAPADFIEDWYKERGLRNPFSCKVTRKIGNTWYVIETECGGDEPLPSMMRRLIFSDKGAV
;
A
#
# COMPACT_ATOMS: atom_id res chain seq x y z
N MET A 1 -33.51 47.93 -13.65
CA MET A 1 -33.11 47.61 -12.26
C MET A 1 -32.60 46.18 -12.25
N ASN A 2 -31.28 45.98 -12.33
CA ASN A 2 -30.64 44.70 -12.10
C ASN A 2 -29.44 44.99 -11.18
N ASN A 3 -29.66 44.91 -9.86
CA ASN A 3 -28.59 44.93 -8.87
C ASN A 3 -27.97 43.53 -8.85
N PHE A 4 -27.00 43.29 -9.72
CA PHE A 4 -26.05 42.22 -9.47
C PHE A 4 -25.07 42.75 -8.42
N GLU A 5 -25.33 42.45 -7.15
CA GLU A 5 -24.30 42.61 -6.11
C GLU A 5 -23.10 41.74 -6.52
N SER A 6 -22.01 42.43 -6.86
CA SER A 6 -20.72 41.82 -7.11
C SER A 6 -20.20 41.28 -5.78
N TYR A 7 -20.52 40.02 -5.46
CA TYR A 7 -19.84 39.30 -4.40
C TYR A 7 -18.38 39.16 -4.80
N VAL A 8 -17.52 40.03 -4.25
CA VAL A 8 -16.08 39.92 -4.35
C VAL A 8 -15.69 38.69 -3.53
N TYR A 9 -15.57 37.54 -4.17
CA TYR A 9 -14.91 36.39 -3.56
C TYR A 9 -13.44 36.75 -3.42
N GLU A 10 -12.98 36.92 -2.19
CA GLU A 10 -11.54 36.95 -1.92
C GLU A 10 -10.93 35.62 -2.40
N PRO A 11 -9.73 35.64 -3.02
CA PRO A 11 -9.06 34.42 -3.42
C PRO A 11 -8.85 33.52 -2.20
N ILE A 12 -9.52 32.36 -2.18
CA ILE A 12 -9.37 31.40 -1.09
C ILE A 12 -7.99 30.76 -1.24
N ASP A 13 -7.10 31.00 -0.27
CA ASP A 13 -5.84 30.27 -0.16
C ASP A 13 -6.11 28.85 0.35
N LEU A 14 -6.28 27.94 -0.60
CA LEU A 14 -6.52 26.52 -0.32
C LEU A 14 -5.36 25.86 0.45
N CYS A 15 -4.14 26.39 0.33
CA CYS A 15 -2.99 25.90 1.07
C CYS A 15 -2.98 26.37 2.53
N ALA A 16 -3.62 27.50 2.84
CA ALA A 16 -3.86 27.93 4.22
C ALA A 16 -5.07 27.22 4.85
N CYS A 17 -6.01 26.72 4.04
CA CYS A 17 -7.20 26.02 4.52
C CYS A 17 -7.01 24.52 4.75
N TYR A 18 -5.91 23.94 4.26
CA TYR A 18 -5.65 22.51 4.35
C TYR A 18 -4.44 22.23 5.21
N GLU A 19 -4.68 21.66 6.39
CA GLU A 19 -3.64 21.08 7.22
C GLU A 19 -3.48 19.61 6.80
N PRO A 20 -2.35 19.20 6.21
CA PRO A 20 -2.19 17.83 5.76
C PRO A 20 -2.25 16.88 6.96
N MET A 21 -3.15 15.90 6.92
CA MET A 21 -3.02 14.75 7.79
C MET A 21 -1.81 13.94 7.32
N PHE A 22 -0.69 14.09 8.02
CA PHE A 22 0.54 13.36 7.72
C PHE A 22 0.46 11.89 8.16
N ASP A 23 -0.34 11.61 9.19
CA ASP A 23 -0.49 10.27 9.75
C ASP A 23 -1.90 9.72 9.51
N ALA A 24 -1.97 8.47 9.09
CA ALA A 24 -3.22 7.75 8.96
C ALA A 24 -3.86 7.53 10.35
N PRO A 25 -5.21 7.49 10.45
CA PRO A 25 -5.90 7.18 11.70
C PRO A 25 -5.42 5.85 12.30
N ALA A 26 -5.23 5.80 13.62
CA ALA A 26 -4.72 4.62 14.31
C ALA A 26 -5.59 3.38 14.07
N ASP A 27 -6.91 3.54 14.16
CA ASP A 27 -7.89 2.47 13.94
C ASP A 27 -7.77 1.87 12.53
N PHE A 28 -7.49 2.70 11.52
CA PHE A 28 -7.27 2.25 10.14
C PHE A 28 -5.99 1.40 10.02
N ILE A 29 -4.92 1.80 10.71
CA ILE A 29 -3.65 1.05 10.73
C ILE A 29 -3.84 -0.29 11.47
N GLU A 30 -4.55 -0.30 12.59
CA GLU A 30 -4.84 -1.53 13.34
C GLU A 30 -5.70 -2.51 12.53
N ASP A 31 -6.78 -2.03 11.91
CA ASP A 31 -7.63 -2.85 11.04
C ASP A 31 -6.84 -3.39 9.84
N TRP A 32 -5.97 -2.56 9.25
CA TRP A 32 -5.08 -2.98 8.18
C TRP A 32 -4.13 -4.10 8.61
N TYR A 33 -3.49 -4.00 9.78
CA TYR A 33 -2.63 -5.07 10.29
C TYR A 33 -3.41 -6.32 10.71
N LYS A 34 -4.65 -6.16 11.19
CA LYS A 34 -5.50 -7.29 11.58
C LYS A 34 -5.95 -8.11 10.37
N GLU A 35 -6.33 -7.43 9.28
CA GLU A 35 -6.79 -8.09 8.05
C GLU A 35 -5.63 -8.53 7.14
N ARG A 36 -4.56 -7.73 7.04
CA ARG A 36 -3.45 -7.97 6.10
C ARG A 36 -2.13 -8.32 6.76
N GLY A 37 -1.90 -7.96 8.02
CA GLY A 37 -0.68 -8.31 8.75
C GLY A 37 -0.54 -9.83 8.97
N LEU A 38 -1.65 -10.57 9.04
CA LEU A 38 -1.63 -12.05 9.00
C LEU A 38 -1.21 -12.62 7.64
N ARG A 39 -1.22 -11.82 6.58
CA ARG A 39 -1.02 -12.26 5.20
C ARG A 39 0.04 -11.37 4.56
N ASN A 40 1.28 -11.44 5.06
CA ASN A 40 2.42 -10.77 4.44
C ASN A 40 2.44 -11.13 2.95
N PRO A 41 2.16 -10.18 2.03
CA PRO A 41 2.01 -10.46 0.61
C PRO A 41 3.33 -10.89 -0.04
N PHE A 42 4.44 -10.67 0.67
CA PHE A 42 5.78 -11.04 0.28
C PHE A 42 6.26 -12.36 0.92
N SER A 43 5.40 -13.02 1.71
CA SER A 43 5.64 -14.37 2.24
C SER A 43 4.70 -15.37 1.57
N CYS A 44 5.21 -16.53 1.18
CA CYS A 44 4.38 -17.61 0.67
C CYS A 44 4.96 -18.99 1.03
N LYS A 45 4.07 -19.98 1.14
CA LYS A 45 4.45 -21.39 1.25
C LYS A 45 4.24 -22.05 -0.10
N VAL A 46 5.29 -22.63 -0.65
CA VAL A 46 5.23 -23.34 -1.94
C VAL A 46 5.79 -24.75 -1.80
N THR A 47 5.14 -25.70 -2.43
CA THR A 47 5.64 -27.08 -2.48
C THR A 47 6.53 -27.22 -3.71
N ARG A 48 7.79 -27.62 -3.51
CA ARG A 48 8.75 -27.77 -4.61
C ARG A 48 9.55 -29.06 -4.47
N LYS A 49 9.81 -29.71 -5.60
CA LYS A 49 10.67 -30.90 -5.65
C LYS A 49 12.13 -30.46 -5.83
N ILE A 50 13.01 -30.88 -4.93
CA ILE A 50 14.46 -30.65 -5.02
C ILE A 50 15.12 -32.03 -5.02
N GLY A 51 15.75 -32.38 -6.14
CA GLY A 51 16.19 -33.76 -6.39
C GLY A 51 14.99 -34.72 -6.44
N ASN A 52 15.00 -35.74 -5.56
CA ASN A 52 13.94 -36.75 -5.49
C ASN A 52 12.92 -36.50 -4.38
N THR A 53 13.12 -35.47 -3.56
CA THR A 53 12.32 -35.22 -2.35
C THR A 53 11.46 -33.97 -2.52
N TRP A 54 10.24 -34.02 -1.98
CA TRP A 54 9.32 -32.89 -1.93
C TRP A 54 9.54 -32.08 -0.65
N TYR A 55 9.66 -30.76 -0.80
CA TYR A 55 9.80 -29.83 0.31
C TYR A 55 8.64 -28.84 0.32
N VAL A 56 8.19 -28.48 1.52
CA VAL A 56 7.39 -27.29 1.74
C VAL A 56 8.37 -26.16 2.07
N ILE A 57 8.48 -25.21 1.17
CA ILE A 57 9.38 -24.06 1.31
C ILE A 57 8.54 -22.88 1.77
N GLU A 58 8.88 -22.33 2.93
CA GLU A 58 8.33 -21.07 3.42
C GLU A 58 9.30 -19.96 3.05
N THR A 59 8.80 -18.97 2.32
CA THR A 59 9.58 -17.78 1.97
C THR A 59 9.10 -16.62 2.81
N GLU A 60 10.04 -15.86 3.36
CA GLU A 60 9.78 -14.65 4.14
C GLU A 60 10.52 -13.47 3.48
N CYS A 61 9.92 -12.29 3.54
CA CYS A 61 10.59 -11.07 3.09
C CYS A 61 11.48 -10.56 4.23
N GLY A 62 12.80 -10.64 4.07
CA GLY A 62 13.76 -10.23 5.09
C GLY A 62 13.80 -8.72 5.40
N GLY A 63 12.95 -7.90 4.77
CA GLY A 63 12.81 -6.47 5.07
C GLY A 63 13.94 -5.56 4.56
N ASP A 64 15.08 -6.12 4.16
CA ASP A 64 16.26 -5.39 3.68
C ASP A 64 16.23 -5.09 2.17
N GLU A 65 15.14 -5.44 1.50
CA GLU A 65 14.95 -5.22 0.07
C GLU A 65 14.59 -3.75 -0.22
N PRO A 66 15.23 -3.07 -1.20
CA PRO A 66 14.88 -1.68 -1.51
C PRO A 66 13.47 -1.57 -2.11
N LEU A 67 12.76 -0.50 -1.75
CA LEU A 67 11.36 -0.23 -2.12
C LEU A 67 11.00 -0.51 -3.61
N PRO A 68 11.83 -0.14 -4.61
CA PRO A 68 11.52 -0.44 -6.01
C PRO A 68 11.44 -1.93 -6.32
N SER A 69 12.21 -2.75 -5.62
CA SER A 69 12.23 -4.20 -5.82
C SER A 69 11.01 -4.86 -5.17
N MET A 70 10.62 -4.42 -3.97
CA MET A 70 9.36 -4.81 -3.34
C MET A 70 8.15 -4.46 -4.24
N MET A 71 8.12 -3.24 -4.80
CA MET A 71 7.04 -2.79 -5.69
C MET A 71 6.94 -3.64 -6.96
N ARG A 72 8.08 -4.01 -7.56
CA ARG A 72 8.09 -4.91 -8.73
C ARG A 72 7.48 -6.27 -8.39
N ARG A 73 7.88 -6.89 -7.28
CA ARG A 73 7.29 -8.15 -6.85
C ARG A 73 5.78 -8.03 -6.66
N LEU A 74 5.29 -6.97 -6.03
CA LEU A 74 3.86 -6.77 -5.81
C LEU A 74 3.08 -6.64 -7.14
N ILE A 75 3.57 -5.84 -8.08
CA ILE A 75 2.93 -5.59 -9.38
C ILE A 75 2.94 -6.84 -10.26
N PHE A 76 4.02 -7.62 -10.20
CA PHE A 76 4.21 -8.81 -11.04
C PHE A 76 3.86 -10.13 -10.36
N SER A 77 3.38 -10.11 -9.10
CA SER A 77 3.12 -11.31 -8.30
C SER A 77 2.09 -12.25 -8.93
N ASP A 78 1.13 -11.72 -9.69
CA ASP A 78 0.02 -12.48 -10.30
C ASP A 78 0.32 -12.98 -11.72
N LYS A 79 1.43 -12.54 -12.33
CA LYS A 79 1.85 -13.12 -13.60
C LYS A 79 2.69 -14.34 -13.27
N GLY A 80 2.01 -15.48 -13.13
CA GLY A 80 2.62 -16.79 -12.95
C GLY A 80 3.90 -16.88 -13.77
N ALA A 81 5.03 -17.04 -13.06
CA ALA A 81 6.32 -17.24 -13.67
C ALA A 81 6.22 -18.47 -14.59
N VAL A 82 6.28 -18.22 -15.90
CA VAL A 82 6.44 -19.23 -16.95
C VAL A 82 7.91 -19.60 -17.03
#